data_AF-A0A183F912-F1
#
_entry.id   AF-A0A183F912-F1
#
_cell.length_a   1.000
_cell.length_b   1.000
_cell.length_c   1.000
_cell.angle_alpha   90.00
_cell.angle_beta   90.00
_cell.angle_gamma   90.00
#
_symmetry.space_group_name_H-M   'P 1'
#
loop_
_entity.id
_entity.type
_entity.pdbx_description
1 polymer ?
#
loop_
_entity_poly.entity_id
_entity_poly.type
_entity_poly.pdbx_seq_one_letter_code
_entity_poly.pdbx_strand_id
1 'polypeptide(L)'
;MPMSQVINCVRLLTRLMPYMFEDAEWRGYFWTSIPAGDGQAPMASVLLGLLGDLLFCPGFTVGGAKLIWEAGVGFGNKPVSSAQLDQNRTEVLKLLLTCFSEVIYAPITDDSRLRWVGRFTSAENKHVLPLFTSLLNVVCAYNPVGMGLPYNYLLFNDSREPLVEVALQVLIVCLDKDCQPQGDDTGYSDNYFINYLGRIHREEDFEFMLKGITRLLSNPLQSTYLPNSAKKVSFHQELLVLLWKCCEYNQKFMFYVLKTSDVLEILVPILYHITESRNDPSQFLLHSRSILLSVFSRKQ
;
A
#
# COMPACT_ATOMS: atom_id res chain seq x y z
N MET A 1 -9.20 -26.97 -3.78
CA MET A 1 -10.31 -26.10 -4.24
C MET A 1 -9.90 -25.47 -5.58
N PRO A 2 -10.73 -25.46 -6.62
CA PRO A 2 -10.46 -24.72 -7.86
C PRO A 2 -10.17 -23.23 -7.58
N MET A 3 -9.19 -22.65 -8.27
CA MET A 3 -8.81 -21.23 -8.08
C MET A 3 -9.97 -20.26 -8.28
N SER A 4 -10.93 -20.61 -9.15
CA SER A 4 -12.17 -19.85 -9.37
C SER A 4 -13.10 -19.85 -8.17
N GLN A 5 -13.12 -20.91 -7.36
CA GLN A 5 -13.90 -20.93 -6.13
C GLN A 5 -13.23 -20.08 -5.05
N VAL A 6 -11.90 -20.12 -4.96
CA VAL A 6 -11.13 -19.28 -4.02
C VAL A 6 -11.39 -17.79 -4.25
N ILE A 7 -11.30 -17.33 -5.50
CA ILE A 7 -11.53 -15.91 -5.81
C ILE A 7 -12.97 -15.47 -5.54
N ASN A 8 -13.94 -16.37 -5.72
CA ASN A 8 -15.34 -16.10 -5.39
C ASN A 8 -15.54 -15.97 -3.88
N CYS A 9 -14.87 -16.81 -3.07
CA CYS A 9 -14.88 -16.68 -1.61
C CYS A 9 -14.27 -15.35 -1.17
N VAL A 10 -13.12 -14.96 -1.74
CA VAL A 10 -12.48 -13.66 -1.46
C VAL A 10 -13.46 -12.52 -1.74
N ARG A 11 -14.06 -12.50 -2.94
CA ARG A 11 -15.04 -11.48 -3.36
C ARG A 11 -16.29 -11.44 -2.49
N LEU A 12 -16.77 -12.59 -2.05
CA LEU A 12 -17.93 -12.68 -1.17
C LEU A 12 -17.59 -12.09 0.20
N LEU A 13 -16.47 -12.50 0.80
CA LEU A 13 -16.00 -11.97 2.09
C LEU A 13 -15.76 -10.47 2.02
N THR A 14 -15.17 -9.94 0.95
CA THR A 14 -14.98 -8.49 0.76
C THR A 14 -16.28 -7.72 0.87
N ARG A 15 -17.41 -8.31 0.45
CA ARG A 15 -18.73 -7.69 0.51
C ARG A 15 -19.44 -7.91 1.85
N LEU A 16 -19.18 -9.03 2.52
CA LEU A 16 -19.86 -9.38 3.78
C LEU A 16 -19.20 -8.74 5.01
N MET A 17 -17.88 -8.62 5.02
CA MET A 17 -17.10 -8.11 6.16
C MET A 17 -17.61 -6.75 6.69
N PRO A 18 -17.92 -5.73 5.85
CA PRO A 18 -18.45 -4.46 6.34
C PRO A 18 -19.74 -4.61 7.15
N TYR A 19 -20.68 -5.46 6.71
CA TYR A 19 -21.93 -5.71 7.43
C TYR A 19 -21.69 -6.43 8.76
N MET A 20 -20.67 -7.28 8.84
CA MET A 20 -20.28 -7.91 10.10
C MET A 20 -19.67 -6.89 11.07
N PHE A 21 -18.97 -5.87 10.57
CA PHE A 21 -18.37 -4.84 11.44
C PHE A 21 -19.37 -3.85 12.04
N GLU A 22 -20.53 -3.65 11.41
CA GLU A 22 -21.62 -2.83 11.96
C GLU A 22 -22.12 -3.34 13.33
N ASP A 23 -21.97 -4.65 13.58
CA ASP A 23 -22.36 -5.28 14.83
C ASP A 23 -21.15 -5.52 15.75
N ALA A 24 -21.24 -5.05 17.00
CA ALA A 24 -20.18 -5.17 17.99
C ALA A 24 -19.88 -6.63 18.39
N GLU A 25 -20.89 -7.51 18.41
CA GLU A 25 -20.69 -8.92 18.75
C GLU A 25 -19.85 -9.62 17.69
N TRP A 26 -20.13 -9.34 16.42
CA TRP A 26 -19.37 -9.88 15.28
C TRP A 26 -17.92 -9.37 15.24
N ARG A 27 -17.69 -8.09 15.58
CA ARG A 27 -16.32 -7.56 15.75
C ARG A 27 -15.53 -8.32 16.81
N GLY A 28 -16.13 -8.52 17.98
CA GLY A 28 -15.51 -9.30 19.05
C GLY A 28 -15.24 -10.75 18.64
N TYR A 29 -16.17 -11.37 17.90
CA TYR A 29 -16.09 -12.76 17.46
C TYR A 29 -14.84 -13.06 16.62
N PHE A 30 -14.43 -12.16 15.72
CA PHE A 30 -13.21 -12.33 14.93
C PHE A 30 -11.95 -12.52 15.79
N TRP A 31 -11.93 -11.92 16.98
CA TRP A 31 -10.80 -11.96 17.89
C TRP A 31 -10.94 -13.05 18.98
N THR A 32 -11.97 -13.91 18.90
CA THR A 32 -12.11 -15.09 19.75
C THR A 32 -11.37 -16.30 19.19
N SER A 33 -10.82 -17.15 20.07
CA SER A 33 -10.12 -18.38 19.70
C SER A 33 -11.09 -19.42 19.13
N ILE A 34 -10.68 -20.12 18.07
CA ILE A 34 -11.47 -21.19 17.46
C ILE A 34 -11.34 -22.47 18.33
N PRO A 35 -12.45 -23.03 18.88
CA PRO A 35 -12.37 -24.18 19.80
C PRO A 35 -11.90 -25.50 19.17
N ALA A 36 -11.82 -25.59 17.84
CA ALA A 36 -11.74 -26.86 17.10
C ALA A 36 -10.44 -27.05 16.25
N GLY A 37 -9.40 -26.25 16.47
CA GLY A 37 -8.11 -26.39 15.77
C GLY A 37 -6.94 -26.59 16.74
N ASP A 38 -5.82 -27.14 16.26
CA ASP A 38 -4.57 -27.40 17.00
C ASP A 38 -3.86 -26.13 17.58
N GLY A 39 -4.55 -25.00 17.69
CA GLY A 39 -4.05 -23.78 18.31
C GLY A 39 -5.16 -22.80 18.70
N GLN A 40 -4.96 -22.12 19.83
CA GLN A 40 -5.86 -21.08 20.39
C GLN A 40 -5.88 -19.76 19.58
N ALA A 41 -5.60 -19.79 18.27
CA ALA A 41 -5.48 -18.59 17.46
C ALA A 41 -6.85 -17.95 17.17
N PRO A 42 -6.98 -16.62 17.24
CA PRO A 42 -8.18 -15.92 16.84
C PRO A 42 -8.53 -16.13 15.36
N MET A 43 -9.82 -16.08 15.02
CA MET A 43 -10.29 -16.21 13.63
C MET A 43 -9.65 -15.17 12.71
N ALA A 44 -9.48 -13.93 13.17
CA ALA A 44 -8.80 -12.86 12.46
C ALA A 44 -7.37 -13.24 12.10
N SER A 45 -6.62 -13.80 13.05
CA SER A 45 -5.23 -14.24 12.85
C SER A 45 -5.14 -15.37 11.83
N VAL A 46 -6.07 -16.33 11.90
CA VAL A 46 -6.15 -17.43 10.91
C VAL A 46 -6.47 -16.87 9.52
N LEU A 47 -7.45 -15.96 9.42
CA LEU A 47 -7.82 -15.31 8.15
C LEU A 47 -6.64 -14.54 7.55
N LEU A 48 -5.95 -13.71 8.34
CA LEU A 48 -4.76 -12.98 7.89
C LEU A 48 -3.65 -13.91 7.41
N GLY A 49 -3.42 -15.02 8.12
CA GLY A 49 -2.47 -16.06 7.71
C GLY A 49 -2.83 -16.69 6.36
N LEU A 50 -4.10 -17.06 6.17
CA LEU A 50 -4.60 -17.61 4.91
C LEU A 50 -4.55 -16.61 3.76
N LEU A 51 -4.87 -15.34 4.00
CA LEU A 51 -4.77 -14.29 2.98
C LEU A 51 -3.30 -14.02 2.61
N GLY A 52 -2.40 -14.03 3.59
CA GLY A 52 -0.95 -13.97 3.34
C GLY A 52 -0.48 -15.15 2.49
N ASP A 53 -0.94 -16.36 2.78
CA ASP A 53 -0.63 -17.55 1.96
C ASP A 53 -1.21 -17.45 0.54
N LEU A 54 -2.42 -16.94 0.40
CA LEU A 54 -3.03 -16.70 -0.92
C LEU A 54 -2.25 -15.66 -1.73
N LEU A 55 -1.67 -14.65 -1.09
CA LEU A 55 -0.86 -13.62 -1.76
C LEU A 55 0.48 -14.12 -2.35
N PHE A 56 0.94 -15.29 -1.91
CA PHE A 56 2.11 -15.95 -2.47
C PHE A 56 1.88 -17.41 -2.87
N CYS A 57 0.63 -17.75 -3.18
CA CYS A 57 0.26 -19.08 -3.63
C CYS A 57 0.72 -19.29 -5.10
N PRO A 58 1.59 -20.27 -5.38
CA PRO A 58 2.07 -20.55 -6.73
C PRO A 58 0.94 -20.91 -7.71
N GLY A 59 0.98 -20.33 -8.90
CA GLY A 59 -0.06 -20.48 -9.93
C GLY A 59 -1.32 -19.65 -9.69
N PHE A 60 -1.49 -19.08 -8.48
CA PHE A 60 -2.62 -18.21 -8.16
C PHE A 60 -2.23 -16.73 -8.13
N THR A 61 -1.19 -16.37 -7.38
CA THR A 61 -0.69 -14.97 -7.24
C THR A 61 0.80 -14.85 -7.52
N VAL A 62 1.54 -15.94 -7.65
CA VAL A 62 2.95 -15.93 -8.08
C VAL A 62 3.20 -16.97 -9.17
N GLY A 63 4.05 -16.64 -10.15
CA GLY A 63 4.36 -17.51 -11.29
C GLY A 63 5.46 -18.54 -11.03
N GLY A 64 5.99 -18.63 -9.81
CA GLY A 64 7.09 -19.52 -9.45
C GLY A 64 7.50 -19.39 -7.98
N ALA A 65 8.69 -19.87 -7.63
CA ALA A 65 9.17 -19.90 -6.24
C ALA A 65 9.57 -18.54 -5.65
N LYS A 66 9.68 -17.49 -6.47
CA LYS A 66 10.06 -16.15 -5.99
C LYS A 66 8.84 -15.42 -5.44
N LEU A 67 8.93 -14.94 -4.21
CA LEU A 67 7.84 -14.30 -3.46
C LEU A 67 7.75 -12.78 -3.71
N ILE A 68 8.41 -12.21 -4.72
CA ILE A 68 8.37 -10.77 -4.98
C ILE A 68 7.63 -10.50 -6.29
N TRP A 69 6.69 -9.55 -6.29
CA TRP A 69 5.78 -9.28 -7.42
C TRP A 69 6.34 -8.35 -8.49
N GLU A 70 7.36 -7.56 -8.17
CA GLU A 70 7.97 -6.58 -9.06
C GLU A 70 9.42 -6.29 -8.67
N ALA A 71 10.28 -6.00 -9.65
CA ALA A 71 11.66 -5.60 -9.40
C ALA A 71 11.73 -4.17 -8.82
N GLY A 72 12.77 -3.91 -8.04
CA GLY A 72 12.98 -2.63 -7.37
C GLY A 72 13.82 -2.82 -6.11
N VAL A 73 13.38 -2.19 -5.02
CA VAL A 73 14.06 -2.22 -3.73
C VAL A 73 14.34 -3.65 -3.29
N GLY A 74 15.61 -3.96 -3.01
CA GLY A 74 16.04 -5.26 -2.50
C GLY A 74 15.86 -6.45 -3.45
N PHE A 75 15.42 -6.22 -4.71
CA PHE A 75 15.14 -7.31 -5.65
C PHE A 75 15.26 -6.86 -7.12
N GLY A 76 16.37 -7.21 -7.78
CA GLY A 76 16.63 -6.78 -9.17
C GLY A 76 16.00 -7.65 -10.28
N ASN A 77 15.45 -8.82 -9.96
CA ASN A 77 14.97 -9.77 -10.97
C ASN A 77 13.50 -9.53 -11.32
N LYS A 78 13.20 -8.96 -12.48
CA LYS A 78 11.80 -8.75 -12.88
C LYS A 78 11.03 -10.07 -13.04
N PRO A 79 9.97 -10.32 -12.25
CA PRO A 79 9.11 -11.49 -12.45
C PRO A 79 8.34 -11.40 -13.77
N VAL A 80 7.88 -12.55 -14.27
CA VAL A 80 6.99 -12.58 -15.44
C VAL A 80 5.68 -11.88 -15.10
N SER A 81 5.31 -10.89 -15.92
CA SER A 81 4.04 -10.17 -15.78
C SER A 81 2.88 -11.07 -16.19
N SER A 82 1.78 -11.03 -15.43
CA SER A 82 0.56 -11.77 -15.75
C SER A 82 -0.66 -11.01 -15.21
N ALA A 83 -1.54 -10.60 -16.12
CA ALA A 83 -2.77 -9.91 -15.77
C ALA A 83 -3.65 -10.74 -14.82
N GLN A 84 -3.67 -12.06 -14.97
CA GLN A 84 -4.45 -12.95 -14.09
C GLN A 84 -3.89 -12.97 -12.66
N LEU A 85 -2.56 -13.03 -12.51
CA LEU A 85 -1.93 -12.97 -11.20
C LEU A 85 -2.20 -11.62 -10.52
N ASP A 86 -2.16 -10.53 -11.30
CA ASP A 86 -2.44 -9.18 -10.79
C ASP A 86 -3.89 -8.99 -10.37
N GLN A 87 -4.84 -9.54 -11.14
CA GLN A 87 -6.25 -9.55 -10.75
C GLN A 87 -6.46 -10.33 -9.45
N ASN A 88 -5.83 -11.50 -9.30
CA ASN A 88 -5.95 -12.29 -8.07
C ASN A 88 -5.34 -11.57 -6.87
N ARG A 89 -4.14 -10.96 -7.02
CA ARG A 89 -3.52 -10.12 -5.99
C ARG A 89 -4.45 -8.97 -5.59
N THR A 90 -5.05 -8.30 -6.57
CA THR A 90 -5.95 -7.16 -6.36
C THR A 90 -7.14 -7.54 -5.48
N GLU A 91 -7.82 -8.65 -5.77
CA GLU A 91 -9.00 -9.08 -5.00
C GLU A 91 -8.62 -9.47 -3.56
N VAL A 92 -7.48 -10.15 -3.37
CA VAL A 92 -7.00 -10.53 -2.04
C VAL A 92 -6.60 -9.30 -1.22
N LEU A 93 -5.92 -8.32 -1.84
CA LEU A 93 -5.59 -7.05 -1.19
C LEU A 93 -6.83 -6.21 -0.85
N LYS A 94 -7.87 -6.24 -1.69
CA LYS A 94 -9.16 -5.59 -1.38
C LYS A 94 -9.81 -6.20 -0.14
N LEU A 95 -9.79 -7.52 -0.01
CA LEU A 95 -10.27 -8.18 1.21
C LEU A 95 -9.43 -7.79 2.43
N LEU A 96 -8.10 -7.77 2.33
CA LEU A 96 -7.23 -7.32 3.42
C LEU A 96 -7.55 -5.88 3.85
N LEU A 97 -7.67 -4.96 2.89
CA LEU A 97 -8.02 -3.57 3.17
C LEU A 97 -9.41 -3.47 3.81
N THR A 98 -10.34 -4.34 3.41
CA THR A 98 -11.66 -4.45 4.04
C THR A 98 -11.52 -4.90 5.50
N CYS A 99 -10.71 -5.91 5.80
CA CYS A 99 -10.43 -6.31 7.20
C CYS A 99 -9.84 -5.15 8.01
N PHE A 100 -8.91 -4.38 7.44
CA PHE A 100 -8.29 -3.23 8.11
C PHE A 100 -9.27 -2.08 8.36
N SER A 101 -10.41 -2.04 7.66
CA SER A 101 -11.42 -1.01 7.81
C SER A 101 -12.29 -1.13 9.07
N GLU A 102 -12.13 -2.18 9.91
CA GLU A 102 -12.86 -2.32 11.18
C GLU A 102 -12.76 -1.04 12.03
N VAL A 103 -11.62 -0.35 11.97
CA VAL A 103 -11.34 0.91 12.64
C VAL A 103 -12.38 2.03 12.40
N ILE A 104 -13.12 1.95 11.27
CA ILE A 104 -14.18 2.91 10.89
C ILE A 104 -15.47 2.63 11.67
N TYR A 105 -15.72 1.37 12.02
CA TYR A 105 -16.90 0.90 12.75
C TYR A 105 -16.67 0.82 14.26
N ALA A 106 -15.40 0.84 14.69
CA ALA A 106 -15.02 0.83 16.10
C ALA A 106 -15.06 2.25 16.71
N PRO A 107 -15.52 2.40 17.97
CA PRO A 107 -15.40 3.66 18.71
C PRO A 107 -13.95 4.16 18.74
N ILE A 108 -13.75 5.49 18.71
CA ILE A 108 -12.41 6.10 18.76
C ILE A 108 -11.67 5.75 20.06
N THR A 109 -12.43 5.48 21.14
CA THR A 109 -11.91 5.09 22.46
C THR A 109 -11.49 3.63 22.56
N ASP A 110 -11.69 2.83 21.51
CA ASP A 110 -11.26 1.44 21.49
C ASP A 110 -9.77 1.35 21.14
N ASP A 111 -8.93 1.10 22.14
CA ASP A 111 -7.48 0.97 21.97
C ASP A 111 -7.09 -0.19 21.04
N SER A 112 -8.02 -1.11 20.79
CA SER A 112 -7.83 -2.31 19.99
C SER A 112 -8.33 -2.16 18.53
N ARG A 113 -8.78 -0.96 18.14
CA ARG A 113 -9.36 -0.68 16.82
C ARG A 113 -8.43 -0.91 15.62
N LEU A 114 -7.13 -1.08 15.85
CA LEU A 114 -6.11 -1.33 14.82
C LEU A 114 -5.46 -2.73 14.90
N ARG A 115 -6.04 -3.66 15.68
CA ARG A 115 -5.51 -5.01 15.87
C ARG A 115 -5.25 -5.79 14.58
N TRP A 116 -6.08 -5.62 13.54
CA TRP A 116 -5.85 -6.29 12.24
C TRP A 116 -4.52 -5.87 11.61
N VAL A 117 -4.25 -4.56 11.58
CA VAL A 117 -3.02 -4.00 11.00
C VAL A 117 -1.82 -4.34 11.87
N GLY A 118 -1.96 -4.20 13.20
CA GLY A 118 -0.92 -4.60 14.15
C GLY A 118 -0.52 -6.08 13.98
N ARG A 119 -1.51 -6.98 13.87
CA ARG A 119 -1.26 -8.41 13.64
C ARG A 119 -0.65 -8.72 12.28
N PHE A 120 -1.05 -8.00 11.23
CA PHE A 120 -0.58 -8.23 9.86
C PHE A 120 0.85 -7.73 9.65
N THR A 121 1.24 -6.65 10.34
CA THR A 121 2.57 -6.05 10.24
C THR A 121 3.59 -6.60 11.25
N SER A 122 3.19 -7.54 12.11
CA SER A 122 4.06 -8.15 13.12
C SER A 122 4.89 -9.32 12.57
N ALA A 123 5.82 -9.80 13.40
CA ALA A 123 6.66 -10.97 13.11
C ALA A 123 5.86 -12.26 12.89
N GLU A 124 4.63 -12.34 13.40
CA GLU A 124 3.78 -13.52 13.24
C GLU A 124 3.24 -13.67 11.81
N ASN A 125 3.35 -12.63 10.96
CA ASN A 125 3.12 -12.77 9.53
C ASN A 125 4.41 -13.26 8.85
N LYS A 126 4.47 -14.55 8.52
CA LYS A 126 5.63 -15.17 7.84
C LYS A 126 5.98 -14.54 6.49
N HIS A 127 5.04 -13.80 5.88
CA HIS A 127 5.22 -13.13 4.59
C HIS A 127 5.43 -11.61 4.72
N VAL A 128 5.65 -11.09 5.93
CA VAL A 128 5.71 -9.64 6.19
C VAL A 128 6.73 -8.90 5.32
N LEU A 129 7.94 -9.45 5.14
CA LEU A 129 8.99 -8.88 4.29
C LEU A 129 8.63 -8.93 2.79
N PRO A 130 8.33 -10.10 2.19
CA PRO A 130 7.99 -10.15 0.77
C PRO A 130 6.73 -9.33 0.42
N LEU A 131 5.79 -9.16 1.35
CA LEU A 131 4.65 -8.24 1.20
C LEU A 131 5.10 -6.80 1.12
N PHE A 132 5.86 -6.32 2.12
CA PHE A 132 6.39 -4.96 2.13
C PHE A 132 7.13 -4.64 0.83
N THR A 133 8.07 -5.49 0.44
CA THR A 133 8.87 -5.31 -0.78
C THR A 133 8.00 -5.33 -2.05
N SER A 134 7.03 -6.25 -2.14
CA SER A 134 6.17 -6.35 -3.31
C SER A 134 5.25 -5.14 -3.47
N LEU A 135 4.63 -4.67 -2.38
CA LEU A 135 3.76 -3.51 -2.39
C LEU A 135 4.52 -2.25 -2.82
N LEU A 136 5.69 -2.00 -2.20
CA LEU A 136 6.53 -0.85 -2.54
C LEU A 136 6.98 -0.88 -4.00
N ASN A 137 7.49 -2.03 -4.47
CA ASN A 137 8.02 -2.14 -5.83
C ASN A 137 6.91 -2.05 -6.89
N VAL A 138 5.74 -2.63 -6.65
CA VAL A 138 4.59 -2.51 -7.56
C VAL A 138 4.21 -1.05 -7.78
N VAL A 139 4.15 -0.25 -6.71
CA VAL A 139 3.84 1.18 -6.78
C VAL A 139 4.95 1.94 -7.50
N CYS A 140 6.19 1.84 -7.02
CA CYS A 140 7.32 2.62 -7.55
C CYS A 140 7.71 2.24 -8.99
N ALA A 141 7.44 1.01 -9.45
CA ALA A 141 7.71 0.59 -10.82
C ALA A 141 6.59 0.92 -11.82
N TYR A 142 5.38 1.28 -11.34
CA TYR A 142 4.23 1.48 -12.22
C TYR A 142 4.41 2.67 -13.17
N ASN A 143 4.19 2.44 -14.47
CA ASN A 143 4.30 3.45 -15.52
C ASN A 143 2.96 3.61 -16.27
N PRO A 144 2.17 4.67 -15.99
CA PRO A 144 0.86 4.87 -16.61
C PRO A 144 0.93 5.22 -18.10
N VAL A 145 2.10 5.63 -18.59
CA VAL A 145 2.33 6.00 -20.00
C VAL A 145 2.50 4.75 -20.88
N GLY A 146 2.92 3.61 -20.31
CA GLY A 146 3.14 2.37 -21.05
C GLY A 146 4.15 2.54 -22.18
N MET A 147 3.72 2.33 -23.42
CA MET A 147 4.56 2.41 -24.62
C MET A 147 4.89 3.85 -25.06
N GLY A 148 4.34 4.88 -24.41
CA GLY A 148 4.60 6.28 -24.79
C GLY A 148 3.81 6.76 -26.02
N LEU A 149 2.84 5.98 -26.49
CA LEU A 149 1.98 6.34 -27.61
C LEU A 149 0.73 7.11 -27.14
N PRO A 150 0.31 8.16 -27.88
CA PRO A 150 -0.98 8.81 -27.67
C PRO A 150 -2.14 7.80 -27.66
N TYR A 151 -3.09 7.97 -26.75
CA TYR A 151 -4.31 7.15 -26.61
C TYR A 151 -4.04 5.66 -26.31
N ASN A 152 -2.82 5.28 -25.92
CA ASN A 152 -2.47 3.88 -25.62
C ASN A 152 -3.46 3.24 -24.61
N TYR A 153 -3.91 4.01 -23.62
CA TYR A 153 -4.84 3.55 -22.59
C TYR A 153 -6.28 3.31 -23.09
N LEU A 154 -6.66 3.84 -24.27
CA LEU A 154 -7.93 3.53 -24.92
C LEU A 154 -7.86 2.23 -25.73
N LEU A 155 -6.67 1.90 -26.23
CA LEU A 155 -6.44 0.74 -27.07
C LEU A 155 -6.08 -0.51 -26.27
N PHE A 156 -5.40 -0.34 -25.12
CA PHE A 156 -4.94 -1.42 -24.27
C PHE A 156 -5.49 -1.28 -22.85
N ASN A 157 -6.07 -2.37 -22.35
CA ASN A 157 -6.56 -2.43 -20.98
C ASN A 157 -5.39 -2.52 -20.00
N ASP A 158 -5.24 -1.51 -19.14
CA ASP A 158 -4.24 -1.51 -18.09
C ASP A 158 -4.71 -2.37 -16.91
N SER A 159 -4.31 -3.64 -16.91
CA SER A 159 -4.62 -4.56 -15.83
C SER A 159 -3.80 -4.35 -14.56
N ARG A 160 -2.76 -3.49 -14.59
CA ARG A 160 -1.82 -3.30 -13.47
C ARG A 160 -2.25 -2.17 -12.56
N GLU A 161 -2.85 -1.11 -13.09
CA GLU A 161 -3.31 0.04 -12.28
C GLU A 161 -4.20 -0.35 -11.09
N PRO A 162 -5.21 -1.22 -11.23
CA PRO A 162 -6.04 -1.60 -10.08
C PRO A 162 -5.26 -2.28 -8.95
N LEU A 163 -4.20 -3.02 -9.29
CA LEU A 163 -3.30 -3.61 -8.31
C LEU A 163 -2.46 -2.53 -7.62
N VAL A 164 -1.98 -1.54 -8.39
CA VAL A 164 -1.15 -0.43 -7.87
C VAL A 164 -1.92 0.41 -6.88
N GLU A 165 -3.18 0.74 -7.18
CA GLU A 165 -4.05 1.51 -6.29
C GLU A 165 -4.25 0.82 -4.94
N VAL A 166 -4.69 -0.46 -4.96
CA VAL A 166 -4.93 -1.18 -3.71
C VAL A 166 -3.62 -1.51 -2.97
N ALA A 167 -2.51 -1.74 -3.69
CA ALA A 167 -1.20 -1.95 -3.08
C ALA A 167 -0.71 -0.70 -2.35
N LEU A 168 -0.90 0.48 -2.96
CA LEU A 168 -0.58 1.77 -2.35
C LEU A 168 -1.41 2.01 -1.08
N GLN A 169 -2.72 1.77 -1.13
CA GLN A 169 -3.61 1.92 0.02
C GLN A 169 -3.24 0.97 1.16
N VAL A 170 -3.02 -0.31 0.87
CA VAL A 170 -2.58 -1.30 1.87
C VAL A 170 -1.21 -0.93 2.46
N LEU A 171 -0.27 -0.48 1.63
CA LEU A 171 1.05 -0.05 2.10
C LEU A 171 0.95 1.14 3.07
N ILE A 172 0.14 2.14 2.76
CA ILE A 172 -0.06 3.31 3.62
C ILE A 172 -0.68 2.92 4.95
N VAL A 173 -1.73 2.10 4.94
CA VAL A 173 -2.39 1.61 6.16
C VAL A 173 -1.40 0.83 7.03
N CYS A 174 -0.59 -0.05 6.44
CA CYS A 174 0.44 -0.80 7.15
C CYS A 174 1.60 0.07 7.67
N LEU A 175 1.79 1.27 7.12
CA LEU A 175 2.77 2.26 7.59
C LEU A 175 2.18 3.21 8.63
N ASP A 176 0.99 2.94 9.15
CA ASP A 176 0.42 3.76 10.21
C ASP A 176 1.01 3.45 11.59
N LYS A 177 1.37 4.50 12.31
CA LYS A 177 2.11 4.47 13.58
C LYS A 177 1.20 4.14 14.73
N ASP A 178 -0.05 4.60 14.65
CA ASP A 178 -1.09 4.43 15.67
C ASP A 178 -1.55 2.96 15.78
N CYS A 179 -1.12 2.08 14.86
CA CYS A 179 -1.41 0.65 14.90
C CYS A 179 -0.66 -0.13 15.99
N GLN A 180 0.20 0.52 16.78
CA GLN A 180 0.85 -0.11 17.92
C GLN A 180 0.00 0.05 19.17
N PRO A 181 -0.59 -1.04 19.71
CA PRO A 181 -1.42 -0.92 20.91
C PRO A 181 -0.55 -0.47 22.08
N GLN A 182 -0.96 0.61 22.75
CA GLN A 182 -0.35 1.02 24.00
C GLN A 182 -0.80 0.06 25.11
N GLY A 183 -0.04 -1.02 25.32
CA GLY A 183 -0.21 -1.89 26.49
C GLY A 183 -1.11 -3.11 26.32
N ASP A 184 -1.25 -3.69 25.12
CA ASP A 184 -1.82 -5.05 24.99
C ASP A 184 -0.76 -6.11 25.36
N ASP A 185 -1.08 -6.96 26.33
CA ASP A 185 -0.30 -8.15 26.75
C ASP A 185 -0.13 -9.21 25.62
N THR A 186 -0.64 -8.94 24.41
CA THR A 186 -0.53 -9.84 23.24
C THR A 186 0.79 -9.72 22.47
N GLY A 187 1.72 -8.83 22.86
CA GLY A 187 3.11 -8.83 22.37
C GLY A 187 3.36 -8.30 20.96
N TYR A 188 2.42 -7.56 20.34
CA TYR A 188 2.58 -6.95 19.02
C TYR A 188 3.24 -5.56 19.08
N SER A 189 4.46 -5.47 19.60
CA SER A 189 5.14 -4.18 19.83
C SER A 189 5.87 -3.60 18.60
N ASP A 190 6.10 -4.39 17.56
CA ASP A 190 6.95 -3.99 16.42
C ASP A 190 6.19 -4.03 15.08
N ASN A 191 6.03 -2.87 14.44
CA ASN A 191 5.55 -2.77 13.06
C ASN A 191 6.75 -2.98 12.11
N TYR A 192 6.81 -4.15 11.49
CA TYR A 192 7.93 -4.52 10.61
C TYR A 192 7.92 -3.74 9.29
N PHE A 193 6.78 -3.25 8.81
CA PHE A 193 6.72 -2.40 7.61
C PHE A 193 7.48 -1.09 7.85
N ILE A 194 7.22 -0.44 8.98
CA ILE A 194 7.93 0.78 9.40
C ILE A 194 9.42 0.49 9.59
N ASN A 195 9.76 -0.63 10.24
CA ASN A 195 11.14 -1.06 10.45
C ASN A 195 11.89 -1.27 9.13
N TYR A 196 11.30 -2.00 8.18
CA TYR A 196 11.90 -2.25 6.87
C TYR A 196 12.08 -0.95 6.08
N LEU A 197 11.08 -0.07 6.06
CA LEU A 197 11.18 1.23 5.40
C LEU A 197 12.32 2.09 5.97
N GLY A 198 12.46 2.13 7.30
CA GLY A 198 13.55 2.85 7.98
C GLY A 198 14.95 2.25 7.74
N ARG A 199 15.04 0.98 7.36
CA ARG A 199 16.30 0.27 7.08
C ARG A 199 16.78 0.39 5.63
N ILE A 200 15.95 0.85 4.69
CA ILE A 200 16.40 1.14 3.31
C ILE A 200 17.50 2.21 3.38
N HIS A 201 18.60 1.99 2.67
CA HIS A 201 19.77 2.87 2.76
C HIS A 201 20.62 2.93 1.49
N ARG A 202 20.35 2.08 0.50
CA ARG A 202 21.11 2.09 -0.75
C ARG A 202 20.63 3.25 -1.61
N GLU A 203 21.57 3.91 -2.26
CA GLU A 203 21.27 5.05 -3.13
C GLU A 203 20.42 4.64 -4.34
N GLU A 204 20.70 3.47 -4.93
CA GLU A 204 19.90 2.87 -6.01
C GLU A 204 18.43 2.65 -5.62
N ASP A 205 18.17 2.24 -4.37
CA ASP A 205 16.81 2.02 -3.87
C ASP A 205 16.09 3.37 -3.67
N PHE A 206 16.79 4.39 -3.16
CA PHE A 206 16.24 5.74 -3.01
C PHE A 206 15.94 6.39 -4.35
N GLU A 207 16.83 6.26 -5.33
CA GLU A 207 16.61 6.74 -6.69
C GLU A 207 15.39 6.08 -7.33
N PHE A 208 15.28 4.75 -7.21
CA PHE A 208 14.12 3.99 -7.71
C PHE A 208 12.80 4.47 -7.08
N MET A 209 12.77 4.62 -5.75
CA MET A 209 11.59 5.10 -5.02
C MET A 209 11.20 6.51 -5.45
N LEU A 210 12.16 7.44 -5.45
CA LEU A 210 11.92 8.85 -5.76
C LEU A 210 11.45 9.00 -7.22
N LYS A 211 12.17 8.41 -8.19
CA LYS A 211 11.76 8.46 -9.61
C LYS A 211 10.38 7.85 -9.84
N GLY A 212 10.06 6.76 -9.15
CA GLY A 212 8.75 6.12 -9.23
C GLY A 212 7.63 7.03 -8.76
N ILE A 213 7.76 7.61 -7.57
CA ILE A 213 6.77 8.51 -6.97
C ILE A 213 6.65 9.79 -7.80
N THR A 214 7.78 10.41 -8.18
CA THR A 214 7.80 11.64 -9.01
C THR A 214 7.12 11.41 -10.36
N ARG A 215 7.37 10.27 -11.03
CA ARG A 215 6.72 9.93 -12.30
C ARG A 215 5.20 9.95 -12.18
N LEU A 216 4.68 9.36 -11.10
CA LEU A 216 3.24 9.26 -10.88
C LEU A 216 2.62 10.59 -10.48
N LEU A 217 3.28 11.37 -9.61
CA LEU A 217 2.81 12.70 -9.21
C LEU A 217 2.84 13.70 -10.36
N SER A 218 3.82 13.60 -11.26
CA SER A 218 3.97 14.44 -12.46
C SER A 218 3.08 14.01 -13.62
N ASN A 219 2.34 12.91 -13.51
CA ASN A 219 1.50 12.41 -14.61
C ASN A 219 0.48 13.46 -15.14
N PRO A 220 -0.22 14.24 -14.30
CA PRO A 220 -1.11 15.31 -14.79
C PRO A 220 -0.39 16.49 -15.45
N LEU A 221 0.91 16.65 -15.18
CA LEU A 221 1.74 17.73 -15.72
C LEU A 221 2.30 17.44 -17.11
N GLN A 222 2.16 16.20 -17.60
CA GLN A 222 2.68 15.83 -18.90
C GLN A 222 1.90 16.55 -20.01
N SER A 223 2.56 17.54 -20.61
CA SER A 223 2.02 18.23 -21.78
C SER A 223 2.02 17.28 -22.97
N THR A 224 0.86 17.13 -23.59
CA THR A 224 0.72 16.42 -24.86
C THR A 224 0.10 17.36 -25.87
N TYR A 225 0.59 17.32 -27.12
CA TYR A 225 0.03 18.13 -28.21
C TYR A 225 -1.42 17.74 -28.55
N LEU A 226 -1.82 16.51 -28.19
CA LEU A 226 -3.12 15.94 -28.50
C LEU A 226 -4.02 15.94 -27.26
N PRO A 227 -5.26 16.45 -27.36
CA PRO A 227 -6.16 16.54 -26.22
C PRO A 227 -6.50 15.15 -25.68
N ASN A 228 -6.49 14.98 -24.36
CA ASN A 228 -6.82 13.70 -23.68
C ASN A 228 -6.04 12.49 -24.24
N SER A 229 -4.82 12.71 -24.70
CA SER A 229 -4.01 11.64 -25.29
C SER A 229 -3.17 10.86 -24.28
N ALA A 230 -3.02 11.37 -23.07
CA ALA A 230 -2.33 10.70 -21.97
C ALA A 230 -3.32 10.21 -20.91
N LYS A 231 -3.03 9.03 -20.35
CA LYS A 231 -3.75 8.50 -19.20
C LYS A 231 -3.46 9.37 -17.98
N LYS A 232 -4.50 9.70 -17.21
CA LYS A 232 -4.39 10.39 -15.93
C LYS A 232 -4.65 9.43 -14.77
N VAL A 233 -3.72 9.36 -13.82
CA VAL A 233 -3.90 8.60 -12.58
C VAL A 233 -4.75 9.38 -11.58
N SER A 234 -5.55 8.69 -10.76
CA SER A 234 -6.48 9.30 -9.79
C SER A 234 -6.05 9.18 -8.33
N PHE A 235 -4.91 8.55 -8.03
CA PHE A 235 -4.43 8.22 -6.67
C PHE A 235 -3.28 9.13 -6.20
N HIS A 236 -3.31 10.40 -6.58
CA HIS A 236 -2.24 11.35 -6.24
C HIS A 236 -2.19 11.68 -4.74
N GLN A 237 -3.32 11.59 -4.03
CA GLN A 237 -3.39 11.88 -2.60
C GLN A 237 -2.61 10.83 -1.81
N GLU A 238 -2.84 9.56 -2.13
CA GLU A 238 -2.16 8.43 -1.53
C GLU A 238 -0.66 8.47 -1.83
N LEU A 239 -0.25 8.88 -3.03
CA LEU A 239 1.17 9.06 -3.35
C LEU A 239 1.87 10.11 -2.48
N LEU A 240 1.19 11.22 -2.17
CA LEU A 240 1.71 12.24 -1.25
C LEU A 240 1.84 11.68 0.17
N VAL A 241 0.86 10.90 0.63
CA VAL A 241 0.92 10.23 1.94
C VAL A 241 2.07 9.22 1.98
N LEU A 242 2.28 8.43 0.92
CA LEU A 242 3.41 7.51 0.83
C LEU A 242 4.74 8.27 0.90
N LEU A 243 4.90 9.34 0.11
CA LEU A 243 6.10 10.18 0.13
C LEU A 243 6.37 10.74 1.53
N TRP A 244 5.33 11.25 2.19
CA TRP A 244 5.41 11.72 3.56
C TRP A 244 5.91 10.63 4.51
N LYS A 245 5.29 9.44 4.50
CA LYS A 245 5.67 8.31 5.35
C LYS A 245 7.11 7.85 5.08
N CYS A 246 7.54 7.80 3.81
CA CYS A 246 8.94 7.50 3.44
C CYS A 246 9.92 8.50 4.08
N CYS A 247 9.62 9.79 3.98
CA CYS A 247 10.42 10.85 4.55
C CYS A 247 10.39 10.89 6.09
N GLU A 248 9.25 10.56 6.70
CA GLU A 248 9.09 10.52 8.15
C GLU A 248 9.88 9.37 8.77
N TYR A 249 9.73 8.16 8.25
CA TYR A 249 10.34 6.95 8.82
C TYR A 249 11.77 6.71 8.37
N ASN A 250 12.22 7.31 7.27
CA ASN A 250 13.57 7.16 6.77
C ASN A 250 14.25 8.52 6.58
N GLN A 251 14.98 8.95 7.60
CA GLN A 251 15.72 10.22 7.58
C GLN A 251 16.79 10.25 6.48
N LYS A 252 17.39 9.10 6.12
CA LYS A 252 18.37 9.02 5.02
C LYS A 252 17.71 9.29 3.68
N PHE A 253 16.51 8.75 3.44
CA PHE A 253 15.72 9.05 2.26
C PHE A 253 15.33 10.54 2.22
N MET A 254 14.89 11.11 3.35
CA MET A 254 14.62 12.56 3.44
C MET A 254 15.85 13.39 3.05
N PHE A 255 17.02 13.09 3.61
CA PHE A 255 18.26 13.80 3.24
C PHE A 255 18.64 13.60 1.79
N TYR A 256 18.44 12.40 1.24
CA TYR A 256 18.64 12.13 -0.19
C TYR A 256 17.72 13.04 -1.03
N VAL A 257 16.42 13.07 -0.74
CA VAL A 257 15.46 13.95 -1.41
C VAL A 257 15.91 15.41 -1.35
N LEU A 258 16.36 15.91 -0.20
CA LEU A 258 16.79 17.30 -0.02
C LEU A 258 18.12 17.67 -0.69
N LYS A 259 19.03 16.70 -0.86
CA LYS A 259 20.38 16.92 -1.37
C LYS A 259 20.44 16.84 -2.89
N THR A 260 19.61 15.99 -3.50
CA THR A 260 19.62 15.80 -4.95
C THR A 260 19.04 17.02 -5.66
N SER A 261 19.52 17.32 -6.87
CA SER A 261 18.92 18.32 -7.78
C SER A 261 17.42 18.11 -8.00
N ASP A 262 16.96 16.88 -7.76
CA ASP A 262 15.62 16.37 -7.98
C ASP A 262 14.59 16.89 -6.97
N VAL A 263 15.02 17.67 -5.95
CA VAL A 263 14.08 18.42 -5.08
C VAL A 263 13.08 19.21 -5.92
N LEU A 264 13.55 19.88 -6.99
CA LEU A 264 12.66 20.67 -7.83
C LEU A 264 11.70 19.78 -8.63
N GLU A 265 12.15 18.61 -9.08
CA GLU A 265 11.33 17.67 -9.83
C GLU A 265 10.17 17.09 -9.01
N ILE A 266 10.35 16.92 -7.70
CA ILE A 266 9.27 16.49 -6.81
C ILE A 266 8.44 17.67 -6.28
N LEU A 267 9.03 18.86 -6.09
CA LEU A 267 8.31 20.04 -5.58
C LEU A 267 7.28 20.56 -6.58
N VAL A 268 7.60 20.59 -7.89
CA VAL A 268 6.67 21.09 -8.92
C VAL A 268 5.33 20.34 -8.91
N PRO A 269 5.27 18.99 -8.98
CA PRO A 269 4.00 18.27 -8.92
C PRO A 269 3.32 18.41 -7.56
N ILE A 270 4.06 18.46 -6.44
CA ILE A 270 3.47 18.74 -5.13
C ILE A 270 2.74 20.10 -5.14
N LEU A 271 3.39 21.16 -5.63
CA LEU A 271 2.82 22.50 -5.68
C LEU A 271 1.62 22.59 -6.62
N TYR A 272 1.66 21.88 -7.75
CA TYR A 272 0.53 21.78 -8.67
C TYR A 272 -0.70 21.19 -7.95
N HIS A 273 -0.56 20.04 -7.29
CA HIS A 273 -1.67 19.39 -6.57
C HIS A 273 -2.18 20.22 -5.37
N ILE A 274 -1.29 20.93 -4.69
CA ILE A 274 -1.68 21.90 -3.65
C ILE A 274 -2.46 23.09 -4.21
N THR A 275 -2.12 23.53 -5.42
CA THR A 275 -2.80 24.66 -6.05
C THR A 275 -4.18 24.25 -6.57
N GLU A 276 -4.29 23.07 -7.18
CA GLU A 276 -5.56 22.51 -7.67
C GLU A 276 -6.56 22.27 -6.53
N SER A 277 -6.09 21.75 -5.40
CA SER A 277 -6.92 21.49 -4.21
C SER A 277 -7.35 22.73 -3.42
N ARG A 278 -6.88 23.94 -3.77
CA ARG A 278 -7.36 25.18 -3.12
C ARG A 278 -8.86 25.41 -3.27
N ASN A 279 -9.47 24.79 -4.27
CA ASN A 279 -10.90 24.92 -4.55
C ASN A 279 -11.77 23.88 -3.80
N ASP A 280 -11.17 22.89 -3.11
CA ASP A 280 -11.89 21.88 -2.31
C ASP A 280 -11.07 21.47 -1.05
N PRO A 281 -11.31 22.10 0.13
CA PRO A 281 -10.34 22.12 1.23
C PRO A 281 -10.30 20.92 2.19
N SER A 282 -10.87 19.75 1.90
CA SER A 282 -10.88 18.63 2.88
C SER A 282 -9.57 17.81 2.92
N GLN A 283 -8.99 17.62 4.12
CA GLN A 283 -7.87 16.74 4.59
C GLN A 283 -6.52 16.73 3.81
N PHE A 284 -6.53 16.99 2.51
CA PHE A 284 -5.38 17.08 1.61
C PHE A 284 -4.36 18.15 2.02
N LEU A 285 -4.86 19.29 2.51
CA LEU A 285 -4.03 20.42 2.93
C LEU A 285 -3.17 20.11 4.16
N LEU A 286 -3.58 19.19 5.04
CA LEU A 286 -2.80 18.87 6.25
C LEU A 286 -1.57 18.03 5.92
N HIS A 287 -1.72 16.97 5.13
CA HIS A 287 -0.61 16.09 4.74
C HIS A 287 0.40 16.81 3.84
N SER A 288 -0.09 17.55 2.83
CA SER A 288 0.77 18.35 1.95
C SER A 288 1.50 19.47 2.71
N ARG A 289 0.86 20.13 3.68
CA ARG A 289 1.52 21.09 4.58
C ARG A 289 2.55 20.43 5.49
N SER A 290 2.29 19.25 6.03
CA SER A 290 3.26 18.50 6.85
C SER A 290 4.50 18.08 6.07
N ILE A 291 4.34 17.70 4.79
CA ILE A 291 5.47 17.43 3.88
C ILE A 291 6.28 18.71 3.66
N LEU A 292 5.63 19.81 3.28
CA LEU A 292 6.31 21.09 3.06
C LEU A 292 6.98 21.59 4.34
N LEU A 293 6.31 21.55 5.49
CA LEU A 293 6.90 21.88 6.80
C LEU A 293 8.10 20.99 7.12
N SER A 294 8.01 19.69 6.90
CA SER A 294 9.15 18.79 7.13
C SER A 294 10.34 19.08 6.20
N VAL A 295 10.06 19.44 4.95
CA VAL A 295 11.05 19.83 3.93
C VAL A 295 11.66 21.21 4.21
N PHE A 296 10.89 22.17 4.74
CA PHE A 296 11.33 23.55 4.96
C PHE A 296 11.84 23.84 6.38
N SER A 297 11.31 23.20 7.43
CA SER A 297 11.74 23.43 8.83
C SER A 297 13.12 22.89 9.16
N ARG A 298 13.72 22.07 8.29
CA ARG A 298 15.08 21.51 8.48
C ARG A 298 16.14 22.07 7.51
N LYS A 299 15.80 23.15 6.78
CA LYS A 299 16.76 23.97 6.02
C LYS A 299 17.39 25.11 6.84
N GLN A 300 17.08 25.21 8.14
CA GLN A 300 17.79 26.02 9.13
C GLN A 300 18.66 25.11 9.99
#